data_AF-A0A2I2MG85-F1
#
_entry.id   AF-A0A2I2MG85-F1
#
_cell.length_a   1.000
_cell.length_b   1.000
_cell.length_c   1.000
_cell.angle_alpha   90.00
_cell.angle_beta   90.00
_cell.angle_gamma   90.00
#
_symmetry.space_group_name_H-M   'P 1'
#
loop_
_entity.id
_entity.type
_entity.pdbx_description
1 polymer ?
#
loop_
_entity_poly.entity_id
_entity_poly.type
_entity_poly.pdbx_seq_one_letter_code
_entity_poly.pdbx_strand_id
1 'polypeptide(L)'
;MRQEVIFRMGIPVQNASGQVIGTLEKLVFLETEKKITEIVVRDLSGLKRVPLAWVQEISEHVLVLNHPGHLEDLPVFDISQFEEVPTWFYPPGYRLELGSLLTLKPCDERFLGEEEALSRRDFMARSTVLVATLIGISLVVPIGGYVLAAAKTKLSDHWTTLTVRIDQLPMDEPVSHTFNAVSVSGWMRVPVVRTVWLIRHSGVTDPMSRSEDLVLGLDSPLEKKDSSPLLTVLSPICPHLGCSPQWFSDKKLFICPCHHSIYELNGKRIGGPAPRPMDQLPVRIHKSGEISILYEEFQVGTPQKIRLS
;
A
#
# COMPACT_ATOMS: atom_id res chain seq x y z
N MET A 1 -33.00 -49.33 -29.76
CA MET A 1 -31.60 -49.66 -30.13
C MET A 1 -31.36 -49.09 -31.51
N ARG A 2 -30.64 -47.96 -31.64
CA ARG A 2 -30.23 -47.45 -32.95
C ARG A 2 -29.09 -48.34 -33.44
N GLN A 3 -29.20 -48.89 -34.65
CA GLN A 3 -28.08 -49.60 -35.29
C GLN A 3 -26.92 -48.61 -35.42
N GLU A 4 -25.74 -48.99 -34.92
CA GLU A 4 -24.51 -48.23 -35.11
C GLU A 4 -24.11 -48.31 -36.59
N VAL A 5 -23.82 -47.16 -37.21
CA VAL A 5 -23.24 -47.12 -38.55
C VAL A 5 -21.73 -47.25 -38.42
N ILE A 6 -21.17 -48.28 -39.04
CA ILE A 6 -19.74 -48.59 -38.98
C ILE A 6 -19.07 -48.10 -40.26
N PHE A 7 -18.10 -47.20 -40.11
CA PHE A 7 -17.27 -46.76 -41.22
C PHE A 7 -15.89 -47.43 -41.15
N ARG A 8 -15.51 -48.09 -42.25
CA ARG A 8 -14.16 -48.64 -42.46
C ARG A 8 -13.45 -47.78 -43.50
N MET A 9 -12.35 -47.12 -43.13
CA MET A 9 -11.56 -46.36 -44.10
C MET A 9 -10.81 -47.33 -45.03
N GLY A 10 -10.55 -46.88 -46.26
CA GLY A 10 -9.88 -47.64 -47.30
C GLY A 10 -10.81 -48.49 -48.17
N ILE A 11 -12.12 -48.53 -47.89
CA ILE A 11 -13.08 -49.27 -48.73
C ILE A 11 -13.34 -48.53 -50.05
N PRO A 12 -13.57 -49.25 -51.16
CA PRO A 12 -13.95 -48.66 -52.43
C PRO A 12 -15.32 -47.99 -52.34
N VAL A 13 -15.40 -46.80 -52.93
CA VAL A 13 -16.65 -46.05 -53.12
C VAL A 13 -17.15 -46.31 -54.53
N GLN A 14 -18.41 -46.69 -54.67
CA GLN A 14 -19.07 -46.97 -55.95
C GLN A 14 -20.21 -46.00 -56.22
N ASN A 15 -20.50 -45.75 -57.50
CA ASN A 15 -21.75 -45.09 -57.91
C ASN A 15 -22.91 -46.09 -57.97
N ALA A 16 -24.12 -45.61 -58.24
CA ALA A 16 -25.31 -46.43 -58.41
C ALA A 16 -25.23 -47.46 -59.56
N SER A 17 -24.28 -47.32 -60.50
CA SER A 17 -24.04 -48.30 -61.57
C SER A 17 -22.96 -49.34 -61.24
N GLY A 18 -22.42 -49.33 -60.02
CA GLY A 18 -21.43 -50.30 -59.54
C GLY A 18 -19.99 -50.00 -59.98
N GLN A 19 -19.73 -48.86 -60.60
CA GLN A 19 -18.37 -48.43 -60.97
C GLN A 19 -17.67 -47.86 -59.74
N VAL A 20 -16.42 -48.29 -59.51
CA VAL A 20 -15.56 -47.73 -58.45
C VAL A 20 -15.09 -46.34 -58.86
N ILE A 21 -15.42 -45.35 -58.03
CA ILE A 21 -15.17 -43.93 -58.28
C ILE A 21 -14.14 -43.32 -57.33
N GLY A 22 -13.74 -44.04 -56.28
CA GLY A 22 -12.70 -43.61 -55.36
C GLY A 22 -12.56 -44.52 -54.15
N THR A 23 -11.84 -44.06 -53.13
CA THR A 23 -11.67 -44.75 -51.85
C THR A 23 -12.02 -43.83 -50.68
N LEU A 24 -12.70 -44.36 -49.66
CA LEU A 24 -13.05 -43.58 -48.46
C LEU A 24 -11.80 -43.39 -47.59
N GLU A 25 -11.39 -42.15 -47.32
CA GLU A 25 -10.19 -41.90 -46.49
C GLU A 25 -10.47 -41.29 -45.12
N LYS A 26 -11.35 -40.28 -45.05
CA LYS A 26 -11.61 -39.52 -43.83
C LYS A 26 -13.10 -39.21 -43.72
N LEU A 27 -13.52 -38.83 -42.52
CA LEU A 27 -14.87 -38.34 -42.26
C LEU A 27 -14.79 -36.93 -41.69
N VAL A 28 -15.77 -36.09 -42.02
CA VAL A 28 -15.91 -34.74 -41.48
C VAL A 28 -17.01 -34.74 -40.44
N PHE A 29 -16.64 -34.35 -39.22
CA PHE A 29 -17.51 -34.19 -38.09
C PHE A 29 -17.81 -32.71 -37.86
N LEU A 30 -19.10 -32.38 -37.82
CA LEU A 30 -19.58 -31.05 -37.51
C LEU A 30 -19.93 -30.98 -36.02
N GLU A 31 -19.15 -30.22 -35.26
CA GLU A 31 -19.28 -30.13 -33.80
C GLU A 31 -20.61 -29.49 -33.37
N THR A 32 -21.11 -28.51 -34.13
CA THR A 32 -22.38 -27.81 -33.84
C THR A 32 -23.59 -28.75 -33.89
N GLU A 33 -23.60 -29.70 -34.82
CA GLU A 33 -24.70 -30.67 -34.99
C GLU A 33 -24.45 -32.01 -34.30
N LYS A 34 -23.22 -32.21 -33.77
CA LYS A 34 -22.74 -33.47 -33.16
C LYS A 34 -22.95 -34.69 -34.07
N LYS A 35 -22.73 -34.54 -35.37
CA LYS A 35 -22.91 -35.59 -36.38
C LYS A 35 -21.83 -35.54 -37.46
N ILE A 36 -21.62 -36.69 -38.10
CA ILE A 36 -20.85 -36.75 -39.35
C ILE A 36 -21.75 -36.22 -40.46
N THR A 37 -21.29 -35.19 -41.17
CA THR A 37 -22.06 -34.52 -42.22
C THR A 37 -21.51 -34.83 -43.61
N GLU A 38 -20.21 -35.07 -43.72
CA GLU A 38 -19.52 -35.29 -45.00
C GLU A 38 -18.51 -36.43 -44.88
N ILE A 39 -18.26 -37.12 -46.00
CA ILE A 39 -17.21 -38.11 -46.16
C ILE A 39 -16.14 -37.56 -47.11
N VAL A 40 -14.88 -37.96 -46.92
CA VAL A 40 -13.77 -37.57 -47.78
C VAL A 40 -13.36 -38.76 -48.64
N VAL A 41 -13.53 -38.62 -49.96
CA VAL A 41 -13.21 -39.65 -50.94
C VAL A 41 -11.95 -39.24 -51.71
N ARG A 42 -11.01 -40.17 -51.86
CA ARG A 42 -9.83 -40.00 -52.72
C ARG A 42 -10.11 -40.57 -54.11
N ASP A 43 -9.99 -39.73 -55.13
CA ASP A 43 -9.98 -40.11 -56.54
C ASP A 43 -8.59 -39.82 -57.17
N LEU A 44 -8.49 -39.95 -58.50
CA LEU A 44 -7.25 -39.65 -59.24
C LEU A 44 -6.88 -38.15 -59.26
N SER A 45 -7.84 -37.27 -59.02
CA SER A 45 -7.68 -35.80 -59.02
C SER A 45 -7.36 -35.24 -57.63
N GLY A 46 -7.61 -35.99 -56.55
CA GLY A 46 -7.26 -35.63 -55.19
C GLY A 46 -8.29 -36.07 -54.16
N LEU A 47 -8.33 -35.39 -53.03
CA LEU A 47 -9.35 -35.57 -52.00
C LEU A 47 -10.58 -34.72 -52.33
N LYS A 48 -11.77 -35.28 -52.18
CA LYS A 48 -13.05 -34.63 -52.45
C LYS A 48 -13.98 -34.78 -51.26
N ARG A 49 -14.73 -33.73 -50.93
CA ARG A 49 -15.79 -33.79 -49.91
C ARG A 49 -17.11 -34.20 -50.55
N VAL A 50 -17.72 -35.25 -50.01
CA VAL A 50 -19.00 -35.77 -50.46
C VAL A 50 -19.98 -35.69 -49.29
N PRO A 51 -21.13 -35.02 -49.43
CA PRO A 51 -22.14 -34.98 -48.39
C PRO A 51 -22.63 -36.39 -48.02
N LEU A 52 -22.81 -36.65 -46.73
CA LEU A 52 -23.31 -37.95 -46.25
C LEU A 52 -24.70 -38.27 -46.80
N ALA A 53 -25.48 -37.24 -47.16
CA ALA A 53 -26.79 -37.39 -47.81
C ALA A 53 -26.75 -38.13 -49.16
N TRP A 54 -25.59 -38.22 -49.80
CA TRP A 54 -25.43 -38.95 -51.06
C TRP A 54 -25.15 -40.44 -50.84
N VAL A 55 -24.88 -40.86 -49.61
CA VAL A 55 -24.61 -42.26 -49.28
C VAL A 55 -25.91 -43.04 -49.21
N GLN A 56 -26.02 -44.06 -50.06
CA GLN A 56 -27.18 -44.95 -50.12
C GLN A 56 -27.03 -46.16 -49.20
N GLU A 57 -25.85 -46.78 -49.24
CA GLU A 57 -25.55 -48.01 -48.50
C GLU A 57 -24.11 -48.00 -48.02
N ILE A 58 -23.90 -48.44 -46.77
CA ILE A 58 -22.60 -48.63 -46.16
C ILE A 58 -22.50 -50.10 -45.77
N SER A 59 -21.69 -50.83 -46.52
CA SER A 59 -21.39 -52.25 -46.30
C SER A 59 -19.95 -52.42 -45.83
N GLU A 60 -19.58 -53.60 -45.33
CA GLU A 60 -18.22 -53.84 -44.80
C GLU A 60 -17.10 -53.67 -45.85
N HIS A 61 -17.43 -53.85 -47.13
CA HIS A 61 -16.44 -53.89 -48.22
C HIS A 61 -16.66 -52.80 -49.28
N VAL A 62 -17.76 -52.06 -49.23
CA VAL A 62 -18.12 -51.06 -50.25
C VAL A 62 -19.04 -50.00 -49.68
N LEU A 63 -18.86 -48.76 -50.15
CA LEU A 63 -19.78 -47.65 -49.90
C LEU A 63 -20.42 -47.22 -51.22
N VAL A 64 -21.75 -47.18 -51.29
CA VAL A 64 -22.49 -46.86 -52.51
C VAL A 64 -23.08 -45.45 -52.43
N LEU A 65 -22.81 -44.63 -53.44
CA LEU A 65 -23.36 -43.28 -53.59
C LEU A 65 -24.55 -43.27 -54.57
N ASN A 66 -25.65 -42.65 -54.17
CA ASN A 66 -26.81 -42.35 -55.03
C ASN A 66 -26.66 -40.95 -55.65
N HIS A 67 -25.59 -40.74 -56.41
CA HIS A 67 -25.39 -39.50 -57.16
C HIS A 67 -24.93 -39.81 -58.60
N PRO A 68 -25.56 -39.22 -59.63
CA PRO A 68 -25.23 -39.48 -61.04
C PRO A 68 -24.03 -38.68 -61.57
N GLY A 69 -23.51 -37.72 -60.81
CA GLY A 69 -22.40 -36.86 -61.22
C GLY A 69 -21.01 -37.45 -60.96
N HIS A 70 -20.03 -37.04 -61.78
CA HIS A 70 -18.63 -37.39 -61.62
C HIS A 70 -18.02 -36.63 -60.44
N LEU A 71 -17.24 -37.30 -59.57
CA LEU A 71 -16.54 -36.66 -58.44
C LEU A 71 -15.57 -35.54 -58.87
N GLU A 72 -15.20 -35.51 -60.15
CA GLU A 72 -14.32 -34.51 -60.76
C GLU A 72 -14.87 -33.08 -60.59
N ASP A 73 -16.20 -32.91 -60.60
CA ASP A 73 -16.87 -31.60 -60.49
C ASP A 73 -16.85 -31.03 -59.06
N LEU A 74 -16.52 -31.84 -58.06
CA LEU A 74 -16.45 -31.39 -56.68
C LEU A 74 -15.14 -30.61 -56.42
N PRO A 75 -15.17 -29.55 -55.59
CA PRO A 75 -13.96 -28.82 -55.23
C PRO A 75 -12.95 -29.74 -54.53
N VAL A 76 -11.66 -29.52 -54.79
CA VAL A 76 -10.58 -30.23 -54.10
C VAL A 76 -10.64 -29.89 -52.61
N PHE A 77 -10.59 -30.91 -51.77
CA PHE A 77 -10.59 -30.79 -50.32
C PHE A 77 -9.25 -30.26 -49.81
N ASP A 78 -9.28 -29.04 -49.25
CA ASP A 78 -8.13 -28.46 -48.55
C ASP A 78 -8.11 -28.94 -47.09
N ILE A 79 -7.28 -29.97 -46.84
CA ILE A 79 -7.11 -30.54 -45.51
C ILE A 79 -6.54 -29.54 -44.49
N SER A 80 -5.85 -28.46 -44.93
CA SER A 80 -5.20 -27.51 -44.02
C SER A 80 -6.18 -26.77 -43.11
N GLN A 81 -7.45 -26.69 -43.52
CA GLN A 81 -8.56 -26.05 -42.80
C GLN A 81 -9.16 -26.94 -41.70
N PHE A 82 -8.68 -28.18 -41.54
CA PHE A 82 -9.25 -29.17 -40.63
C PHE A 82 -8.20 -29.66 -39.62
N GLU A 83 -8.68 -30.10 -38.45
CA GLU A 83 -7.88 -30.72 -37.39
C GLU A 83 -8.45 -32.11 -37.06
N GLU A 84 -7.57 -33.02 -36.62
CA GLU A 84 -7.98 -34.35 -36.22
C GLU A 84 -8.63 -34.32 -34.83
N VAL A 85 -9.85 -34.87 -34.75
CA VAL A 85 -10.57 -35.02 -33.50
C VAL A 85 -9.87 -36.10 -32.66
N PRO A 86 -9.57 -35.85 -31.37
CA PRO A 86 -8.95 -36.84 -30.51
C PRO A 86 -9.74 -38.14 -30.44
N THR A 87 -9.04 -39.29 -30.41
CA THR A 87 -9.64 -40.63 -30.46
C THR A 87 -10.53 -40.98 -29.26
N TRP A 88 -10.53 -40.23 -28.17
CA TRP A 88 -11.45 -40.41 -27.06
C TRP A 88 -12.82 -39.75 -27.29
N PHE A 89 -12.94 -38.90 -28.32
CA PHE A 89 -14.15 -38.16 -28.66
C PHE A 89 -14.84 -38.79 -29.87
N TYR A 90 -15.65 -39.83 -29.64
CA TYR A 90 -16.51 -40.41 -30.67
C TYR A 90 -17.96 -39.96 -30.49
N PRO A 91 -18.62 -39.44 -31.54
CA PRO A 91 -20.02 -39.06 -31.47
C PRO A 91 -20.91 -40.29 -31.23
N PRO A 92 -21.94 -40.18 -30.38
CA PRO A 92 -22.81 -41.31 -30.07
C PRO A 92 -23.56 -41.81 -31.32
N GLY A 93 -23.46 -43.11 -31.61
CA GLY A 93 -24.16 -43.78 -32.72
C GLY A 93 -23.31 -44.10 -33.95
N TYR A 94 -22.03 -43.72 -33.96
CA TYR A 94 -21.08 -44.03 -35.04
C TYR A 94 -19.85 -44.74 -34.48
N ARG A 95 -19.36 -45.76 -35.18
CA ARG A 95 -18.12 -46.48 -34.84
C ARG A 95 -17.14 -46.43 -36.02
N LEU A 96 -15.88 -46.15 -35.71
CA LEU A 96 -14.77 -46.06 -36.65
C LEU A 96 -13.76 -47.15 -36.32
N GLU A 97 -13.56 -48.11 -37.22
CA GLU A 97 -12.66 -49.25 -36.93
C GLU A 97 -11.20 -48.95 -37.28
N LEU A 98 -10.92 -48.06 -38.24
CA LEU A 98 -9.59 -47.52 -38.54
C LEU A 98 -9.75 -46.15 -39.23
N GLY A 99 -9.13 -45.09 -38.71
CA GLY A 99 -9.14 -43.77 -39.35
C GLY A 99 -9.17 -42.57 -38.39
N SER A 100 -8.86 -41.39 -38.92
CA SER A 100 -8.95 -40.10 -38.21
C SER A 100 -10.26 -39.39 -38.57
N LEU A 101 -10.98 -38.88 -37.57
CA LEU A 101 -12.12 -37.99 -37.77
C LEU A 101 -11.62 -36.55 -37.89
N LEU A 102 -12.06 -35.79 -38.89
CA LEU A 102 -11.70 -34.40 -39.08
C LEU A 102 -12.81 -33.49 -38.57
N THR A 103 -12.45 -32.40 -37.90
CA THR A 103 -13.36 -31.29 -37.65
C THR A 103 -12.78 -30.01 -38.23
N LEU A 104 -13.64 -29.06 -38.60
CA LEU A 104 -13.19 -27.75 -39.06
C LEU A 104 -12.33 -27.14 -37.97
N LYS A 105 -11.14 -26.63 -38.32
CA LYS A 105 -10.40 -25.78 -37.38
C LYS A 105 -11.34 -24.65 -36.99
N PRO A 106 -11.42 -24.30 -35.69
CA PRO A 106 -12.12 -23.10 -35.30
C PRO A 106 -11.61 -21.97 -36.20
N CYS A 107 -12.50 -21.34 -36.97
CA CYS A 107 -12.15 -20.07 -37.58
C CYS A 107 -11.69 -19.22 -36.40
N ASP A 108 -10.42 -18.84 -36.44
CA ASP A 108 -9.83 -17.97 -35.46
C ASP A 108 -10.55 -16.63 -35.65
N GLU A 109 -11.70 -16.46 -34.99
CA GLU A 109 -12.57 -15.30 -35.01
C GLU A 109 -11.90 -14.14 -34.27
N ARG A 110 -10.69 -13.79 -34.72
CA ARG A 110 -10.01 -12.52 -34.47
C ARG A 110 -10.65 -11.35 -35.24
N PHE A 111 -11.89 -11.47 -35.69
CA PHE A 111 -12.55 -10.49 -36.58
C PHE A 111 -14.05 -10.23 -36.31
N LEU A 112 -14.56 -10.52 -35.12
CA LEU A 112 -15.81 -9.90 -34.65
C LEU A 112 -15.48 -9.08 -33.40
N GLY A 113 -15.87 -7.81 -33.42
CA GLY A 113 -15.53 -6.79 -32.43
C GLY A 113 -15.97 -7.16 -31.02
N GLU A 114 -15.10 -7.86 -30.31
CA GLU A 114 -15.28 -8.34 -28.95
C GLU A 114 -14.05 -7.94 -28.11
N GLU A 115 -13.63 -6.68 -28.21
CA GLU A 115 -12.59 -6.15 -27.32
C GLU A 115 -13.10 -6.00 -25.86
N GLU A 116 -14.37 -6.31 -25.57
CA GLU A 116 -14.99 -6.11 -24.25
C GLU A 116 -15.65 -7.34 -23.60
N ALA A 117 -15.65 -8.53 -24.21
CA ALA A 117 -16.18 -9.71 -23.51
C ALA A 117 -15.10 -10.37 -22.65
N LEU A 118 -15.13 -10.06 -21.35
CA LEU A 118 -14.24 -10.68 -20.37
C LEU A 118 -14.58 -12.17 -20.21
N SER A 119 -13.62 -13.05 -20.50
CA SER A 119 -13.72 -14.49 -20.18
C SER A 119 -14.02 -14.69 -18.69
N ARG A 120 -14.80 -15.72 -18.34
CA ARG A 120 -15.12 -16.06 -16.93
C ARG A 120 -13.86 -16.19 -16.06
N ARG A 121 -12.79 -16.76 -16.64
CA ARG A 121 -11.50 -16.91 -15.96
C ARG A 121 -10.85 -15.55 -15.71
N ASP A 122 -10.90 -14.65 -16.69
CA ASP A 122 -10.32 -13.31 -16.59
C ASP A 122 -11.12 -12.42 -15.62
N PHE A 123 -12.45 -12.55 -15.62
CA PHE A 123 -13.31 -11.92 -14.63
C PHE A 123 -12.90 -12.34 -13.21
N MET A 124 -12.83 -13.64 -12.94
CA MET A 124 -12.45 -14.15 -11.61
C MET A 124 -11.04 -13.71 -11.20
N ALA A 125 -10.07 -13.75 -12.13
CA ALA A 125 -8.71 -13.30 -11.85
C ALA A 125 -8.66 -11.80 -11.51
N ARG A 126 -9.30 -10.94 -12.32
CA ARG A 126 -9.33 -9.49 -12.12
C ARG A 126 -10.08 -9.11 -10.84
N SER A 127 -11.22 -9.75 -10.56
CA SER A 127 -11.97 -9.54 -9.31
C SER A 127 -11.15 -9.94 -8.09
N THR A 128 -10.41 -11.06 -8.15
CA THR A 128 -9.53 -11.50 -7.07
C THR A 128 -8.43 -10.48 -6.80
N VAL A 129 -7.77 -9.98 -7.86
CA VAL A 129 -6.74 -8.94 -7.73
C VAL A 129 -7.31 -7.65 -7.14
N LEU A 130 -8.51 -7.25 -7.58
CA LEU A 130 -9.18 -6.06 -7.07
C LEU A 130 -9.49 -6.19 -5.58
N VAL A 131 -10.09 -7.30 -5.15
CA VAL A 131 -10.40 -7.55 -3.73
C VAL A 131 -9.12 -7.64 -2.90
N ALA A 132 -8.09 -8.35 -3.37
CA ALA A 132 -6.81 -8.44 -2.69
C ALA A 132 -6.13 -7.06 -2.53
N THR A 133 -6.23 -6.21 -3.54
CA THR A 133 -5.71 -4.83 -3.51
C THR A 133 -6.45 -3.99 -2.47
N LEU A 134 -7.78 -4.08 -2.42
CA LEU A 134 -8.60 -3.36 -1.44
C LEU A 134 -8.27 -3.79 0.00
N ILE A 135 -8.13 -5.10 0.24
CA ILE A 135 -7.73 -5.65 1.53
C ILE A 135 -6.32 -5.15 1.89
N GLY A 136 -5.37 -5.22 0.94
CA GLY A 136 -4.01 -4.74 1.13
C GLY A 136 -3.96 -3.26 1.52
N ILE A 137 -4.69 -2.40 0.82
CA ILE A 137 -4.79 -0.97 1.15
C ILE A 137 -5.40 -0.78 2.54
N SER A 138 -6.49 -1.49 2.86
CA SER A 138 -7.16 -1.37 4.16
C SER A 138 -6.27 -1.74 5.35
N LEU A 139 -5.26 -2.59 5.14
CA LEU A 139 -4.28 -2.96 6.18
C LEU A 139 -3.08 -2.01 6.21
N VAL A 140 -2.56 -1.62 5.03
CA VAL A 140 -1.37 -0.78 4.93
C VAL A 140 -1.64 0.65 5.38
N VAL A 141 -2.81 1.22 5.07
CA VAL A 141 -3.14 2.61 5.43
C VAL A 141 -3.14 2.85 6.95
N PRO A 142 -3.83 2.06 7.81
CA PRO A 142 -3.80 2.31 9.25
C PRO A 142 -2.42 2.04 9.86
N ILE A 143 -1.69 1.03 9.41
CA ILE A 143 -0.34 0.72 9.91
C ILE A 143 0.64 1.83 9.52
N GLY A 144 0.65 2.23 8.24
CA GLY A 144 1.49 3.32 7.76
C GLY A 144 1.12 4.65 8.43
N GLY A 145 -0.17 4.92 8.61
CA GLY A 145 -0.67 6.07 9.35
C GLY A 145 -0.19 6.08 10.80
N TYR A 146 -0.25 4.93 11.48
CA TYR A 146 0.29 4.78 12.83
C TYR A 146 1.81 5.00 12.85
N VAL A 147 2.60 4.36 12.00
CA VAL A 147 4.05 4.57 11.99
C VAL A 147 4.42 6.04 11.73
N LEU A 148 3.74 6.70 10.78
CA LEU A 148 3.98 8.11 10.48
C LEU A 148 3.49 9.07 11.58
N ALA A 149 2.45 8.70 12.33
CA ALA A 149 1.97 9.51 13.44
C ALA A 149 3.02 9.60 14.57
N ALA A 150 3.88 8.58 14.73
CA ALA A 150 4.99 8.59 15.68
C ALA A 150 5.99 9.72 15.39
N ALA A 151 6.27 9.98 14.11
CA ALA A 151 7.18 11.04 13.69
C ALA A 151 6.56 12.45 13.83
N LYS A 152 5.24 12.53 14.00
CA LYS A 152 4.48 13.78 14.13
C LYS A 152 4.01 14.04 15.56
N THR A 153 4.41 13.23 16.55
CA THR A 153 4.08 13.51 17.95
C THR A 153 4.77 14.83 18.33
N LYS A 154 4.00 15.91 18.36
CA LYS A 154 4.48 17.20 18.89
C LYS A 154 4.72 17.05 20.39
N LEU A 155 5.73 17.76 20.93
CA LEU A 155 5.79 17.99 22.37
C LEU A 155 4.39 18.34 22.85
N SER A 156 3.92 17.60 23.83
CA SER A 156 2.72 17.99 24.53
C SER A 156 2.94 19.38 25.10
N ASP A 157 2.26 20.39 24.54
CA ASP A 157 2.14 21.73 25.10
C ASP A 157 1.22 21.69 26.35
N HIS A 158 1.47 20.74 27.26
CA HIS A 158 0.71 20.55 28.47
C HIS A 158 1.30 21.42 29.56
N TRP A 159 0.56 22.49 29.87
CA TRP A 159 0.76 23.28 31.07
C TRP A 159 0.68 22.36 32.29
N THR A 160 1.74 22.33 33.07
CA THR A 160 1.83 21.55 34.29
C THR A 160 1.71 22.48 35.49
N THR A 161 0.71 22.24 36.33
CA THR A 161 0.53 22.99 37.58
C THR A 161 1.50 22.46 38.62
N LEU A 162 2.30 23.37 39.18
CA LEU A 162 3.25 23.08 40.24
C LEU A 162 2.51 22.90 41.56
N THR A 163 3.09 22.09 42.45
CA THR A 163 2.53 21.90 43.80
C THR A 163 2.77 23.13 44.69
N VAL A 164 3.81 23.89 44.40
CA VAL A 164 4.13 25.14 45.11
C VAL A 164 3.28 26.30 44.59
N ARG A 165 2.87 27.17 45.51
CA ARG A 165 2.14 28.39 45.19
C ARG A 165 3.01 29.63 45.30
N ILE A 166 2.61 30.70 44.63
CA ILE A 166 3.39 31.94 44.61
C ILE A 166 3.58 32.56 46.01
N ASP A 167 2.58 32.45 46.88
CA ASP A 167 2.62 32.99 48.24
C ASP A 167 3.65 32.31 49.15
N GLN A 168 4.06 31.09 48.82
CA GLN A 168 5.03 30.30 49.57
C GLN A 168 6.48 30.57 49.15
N LEU A 169 6.70 31.24 48.01
CA LEU A 169 8.03 31.52 47.50
C LEU A 169 8.65 32.74 48.22
N PRO A 170 9.91 32.63 48.70
CA PRO A 170 10.65 33.77 49.22
C PRO A 170 10.92 34.78 48.09
N MET A 171 11.10 36.04 48.48
CA MET A 171 11.39 37.12 47.54
C MET A 171 12.88 37.16 47.23
N ASP A 172 13.20 37.36 45.94
CA ASP A 172 14.56 37.54 45.40
C ASP A 172 15.56 36.42 45.74
N GLU A 173 15.03 35.23 46.01
CA GLU A 173 15.80 34.01 46.28
C GLU A 173 15.29 32.87 45.39
N PRO A 174 16.18 32.15 44.68
CA PRO A 174 15.76 31.08 43.79
C PRO A 174 15.47 29.80 44.57
N VAL A 175 14.31 29.21 44.30
CA VAL A 175 13.88 27.93 44.87
C VAL A 175 13.84 26.88 43.78
N SER A 176 14.56 25.77 43.98
CA SER A 176 14.43 24.59 43.11
C SER A 176 13.13 23.86 43.44
N HIS A 177 12.29 23.62 42.43
CA HIS A 177 11.06 22.86 42.58
C HIS A 177 11.02 21.67 41.63
N THR A 178 10.72 20.49 42.16
CA THR A 178 10.57 19.26 41.38
C THR A 178 9.10 18.98 41.09
N PHE A 179 8.80 18.52 39.89
CA PHE A 179 7.43 18.16 39.49
C PHE A 179 7.45 16.95 38.54
N ASN A 180 6.31 16.25 38.45
CA ASN A 180 6.14 15.15 37.52
C ASN A 180 5.70 15.68 36.16
N ALA A 181 6.54 15.50 35.15
CA ALA A 181 6.22 15.75 33.75
C ALA A 181 6.00 14.41 33.04
N VAL A 182 5.38 14.45 31.86
CA VAL A 182 5.32 13.28 30.97
C VAL A 182 6.25 13.56 29.79
N SER A 183 7.25 12.71 29.62
CA SER A 183 8.08 12.71 28.40
C SER A 183 7.42 11.81 27.37
N VAL A 184 7.29 12.32 26.14
CA VAL A 184 6.75 11.58 25.00
C VAL A 184 7.89 11.27 24.03
N SER A 185 8.15 9.99 23.78
CA SER A 185 9.11 9.54 22.77
C SER A 185 8.41 8.59 21.81
N GLY A 186 7.99 9.11 20.66
CA GLY A 186 7.09 8.42 19.74
C GLY A 186 5.80 8.00 20.45
N TRP A 187 5.57 6.69 20.60
CA TRP A 187 4.38 6.14 21.27
C TRP A 187 4.51 6.02 22.78
N MET A 188 5.72 6.16 23.32
CA MET A 188 5.97 5.92 24.73
C MET A 188 5.71 7.20 25.53
N ARG A 189 4.91 7.08 26.59
CA ARG A 189 4.68 8.14 27.58
C ARG A 189 5.24 7.69 28.91
N VAL A 190 6.30 8.34 29.36
CA VAL A 190 6.97 7.98 30.63
C VAL A 190 6.84 9.15 31.58
N PRO A 191 6.32 8.95 32.82
CA PRO A 191 6.41 9.97 33.84
C PRO A 191 7.88 10.18 34.21
N VAL A 192 8.33 11.43 34.11
CA VAL A 192 9.70 11.84 34.43
C VAL A 192 9.65 12.94 35.47
N VAL A 193 10.50 12.84 36.49
CA VAL A 193 10.66 13.91 37.47
C VAL A 193 11.55 14.97 36.84
N ARG A 194 11.06 16.20 36.78
CA ARG A 194 11.78 17.37 36.27
C ARG A 194 11.94 18.40 37.38
N THR A 195 12.90 19.29 37.20
CA THR A 195 13.19 20.38 38.14
C THR A 195 13.15 21.71 37.40
N VAL A 196 12.76 22.77 38.09
CA VAL A 196 12.88 24.16 37.63
C VAL A 196 13.33 25.04 38.77
N TRP A 197 13.94 26.19 38.43
CA TRP A 197 14.21 27.25 39.38
C TRP A 197 13.11 28.29 39.33
N LEU A 198 12.53 28.61 40.49
CA LEU A 198 11.48 29.61 40.66
C LEU A 198 12.07 30.82 41.39
N ILE A 199 11.97 31.99 40.79
CA ILE A 199 12.44 33.25 41.37
C ILE A 199 11.28 34.23 41.41
N ARG A 200 10.83 34.56 42.63
CA ARG A 200 9.79 35.57 42.85
C ARG A 200 10.45 36.93 43.07
N HIS A 201 10.06 37.94 42.30
CA HIS A 201 10.67 39.29 42.34
C HIS A 201 9.88 40.23 43.26
N SER A 202 10.59 41.00 44.10
CA SER A 202 9.98 41.95 45.04
C SER A 202 9.54 43.29 44.42
N GLY A 203 10.07 43.65 43.25
CA GLY A 203 9.71 44.85 42.50
C GLY A 203 10.47 44.93 41.18
N VAL A 204 9.78 45.23 40.08
CA VAL A 204 10.36 45.29 38.74
C VAL A 204 11.19 46.55 38.58
N THR A 205 12.52 46.43 38.64
CA THR A 205 13.45 47.37 38.00
C THR A 205 14.63 46.63 37.38
N ASP A 206 14.38 45.59 36.60
CA ASP A 206 15.37 45.13 35.62
C ASP A 206 14.72 45.18 34.22
N PRO A 207 15.17 46.08 33.32
CA PRO A 207 14.73 46.11 31.93
C PRO A 207 14.84 44.76 31.20
N MET A 208 15.63 43.82 31.74
CA MET A 208 15.85 42.48 31.21
C MET A 208 14.93 41.40 31.79
N SER A 209 13.95 41.76 32.63
CA SER A 209 12.80 40.90 32.93
C SER A 209 11.87 40.72 31.71
N ARG A 210 12.16 41.45 30.63
CA ARG A 210 11.70 41.15 29.27
C ARG A 210 12.68 40.15 28.68
N SER A 211 12.20 38.97 28.28
CA SER A 211 13.02 37.98 27.59
C SER A 211 13.87 38.67 26.50
N GLU A 212 15.14 38.28 26.37
CA GLU A 212 16.00 38.74 25.27
C GLU A 212 15.34 38.52 23.89
N ASP A 213 14.43 37.54 23.80
CA ASP A 213 13.57 37.26 22.65
C ASP A 213 12.61 38.42 22.30
N LEU A 214 12.17 39.21 23.29
CA LEU A 214 11.39 40.44 23.10
C LEU A 214 12.24 41.59 22.52
N VAL A 215 13.54 41.62 22.84
CA VAL A 215 14.49 42.63 22.36
C VAL A 215 15.05 42.27 20.98
N LEU A 216 15.16 40.97 20.68
CA LEU A 216 15.72 40.44 19.44
C LEU A 216 14.67 40.10 18.37
N GLY A 217 13.37 40.24 18.66
CA GLY A 217 12.30 39.95 17.70
C GLY A 217 12.25 38.49 17.26
N LEU A 218 12.78 37.58 18.08
CA LEU A 218 12.77 36.14 17.84
C LEU A 218 11.43 35.62 18.38
N ASP A 219 10.40 35.73 17.55
CA ASP A 219 9.03 35.36 17.92
C ASP A 219 8.90 33.86 18.24
N SER A 220 8.99 33.50 19.53
CA SER A 220 8.23 32.37 20.07
C SER A 220 6.80 32.86 20.35
N PRO A 221 5.78 32.39 19.61
CA PRO A 221 4.40 32.87 19.75
C PRO A 221 3.79 32.68 21.15
N LEU A 222 4.42 31.85 22.00
CA LEU A 222 3.93 31.50 23.33
C LEU A 222 4.57 32.33 24.47
N GLU A 223 5.77 32.86 24.29
CA GLU A 223 6.44 33.67 25.33
C GLU A 223 5.79 35.05 25.51
N LYS A 224 5.22 35.61 24.44
CA LYS A 224 4.80 37.02 24.39
C LYS A 224 3.57 37.35 25.23
N LYS A 225 2.80 36.37 25.72
CA LYS A 225 1.43 36.63 26.21
C LYS A 225 1.22 36.48 27.72
N ASP A 226 1.97 35.62 28.42
CA ASP A 226 1.60 35.23 29.79
C ASP A 226 2.72 35.29 30.85
N SER A 227 3.97 35.64 30.50
CA SER A 227 5.06 35.74 31.49
C SER A 227 4.79 36.87 32.49
N SER A 228 4.45 36.51 33.73
CA SER A 228 4.21 37.48 34.79
C SER A 228 5.51 38.16 35.23
N PRO A 229 5.53 39.50 35.41
CA PRO A 229 6.72 40.20 35.89
C PRO A 229 7.11 39.85 37.34
N LEU A 230 6.26 39.12 38.06
CA LEU A 230 6.45 38.76 39.47
C LEU A 230 7.21 37.44 39.67
N LEU A 231 7.32 36.60 38.64
CA LEU A 231 7.90 35.26 38.75
C LEU A 231 8.67 34.90 37.49
N THR A 232 9.96 34.64 37.64
CA THR A 232 10.80 34.04 36.60
C THR A 232 10.95 32.55 36.87
N VAL A 233 10.79 31.75 35.83
CA VAL A 233 11.05 30.31 35.87
C VAL A 233 12.23 30.01 34.96
N LEU A 234 13.31 29.48 35.52
CA LEU A 234 14.49 29.09 34.76
C LEU A 234 14.58 27.57 34.63
N SER A 235 14.99 27.12 33.45
CA SER A 235 15.44 25.75 33.21
C SER A 235 16.67 25.46 34.07
N PRO A 236 16.77 24.27 34.69
CA PRO A 236 17.95 23.87 35.44
C PRO A 236 19.10 23.44 34.52
N ILE A 237 18.95 23.55 33.19
CA ILE A 237 19.88 23.05 32.19
C ILE A 237 20.78 24.20 31.70
N CYS A 238 22.09 24.03 31.82
CA CYS A 238 23.08 24.97 31.31
C CYS A 238 23.11 24.95 29.77
N PRO A 239 22.93 26.09 29.08
CA PRO A 239 22.99 26.18 27.63
C PRO A 239 24.33 25.79 26.99
N HIS A 240 25.39 25.56 27.78
CA HIS A 240 26.68 25.10 27.26
C HIS A 240 26.60 23.64 26.77
N LEU A 241 26.48 22.70 27.71
CA LEU A 241 26.52 21.25 27.46
C LEU A 241 25.49 20.48 28.30
N GLY A 242 24.53 21.18 28.92
CA GLY A 242 23.41 20.54 29.62
C GLY A 242 23.61 20.21 31.10
N CYS A 243 24.75 20.53 31.71
CA CYS A 243 24.95 20.40 33.16
C CYS A 243 23.97 21.27 33.98
N SER A 244 23.76 20.99 35.27
CA SER A 244 22.87 21.80 36.10
C SER A 244 23.62 22.88 36.91
N PRO A 245 23.39 24.19 36.65
CA PRO A 245 23.95 25.26 37.48
C PRO A 245 23.41 25.22 38.91
N GLN A 246 24.29 25.42 39.88
CA GLN A 246 23.94 25.49 41.29
C GLN A 246 23.88 26.94 41.75
N TRP A 247 22.93 27.26 42.64
CA TRP A 247 22.84 28.57 43.27
C TRP A 247 23.84 28.69 44.43
N PHE A 248 24.63 29.77 44.42
CA PHE A 248 25.56 30.12 45.49
C PHE A 248 25.03 31.37 46.20
N SER A 249 24.44 31.19 47.38
CA SER A 249 23.76 32.26 48.13
C SER A 249 24.69 33.36 48.63
N ASP A 250 25.95 33.03 48.93
CA ASP A 250 27.01 33.97 49.32
C ASP A 250 27.35 34.95 48.18
N LYS A 251 27.35 34.45 46.94
CA LYS A 251 27.67 35.23 45.73
C LYS A 251 26.44 35.80 45.03
N LYS A 252 25.25 35.27 45.33
CA LYS A 252 24.00 35.52 44.60
C LYS A 252 24.12 35.23 43.10
N LEU A 253 24.79 34.13 42.76
CA LEU A 253 25.04 33.71 41.39
C LEU A 253 24.73 32.23 41.21
N PHE A 254 24.23 31.88 40.02
CA PHE A 254 24.28 30.50 39.55
C PHE A 254 25.65 30.21 38.95
N ILE A 255 26.29 29.12 39.37
CA ILE A 255 27.56 28.68 38.83
C ILE A 255 27.43 27.24 38.36
N CYS A 256 27.72 27.02 37.07
CA CYS A 256 27.75 25.70 36.48
C CYS A 256 29.02 24.94 36.91
N PRO A 257 28.92 23.78 37.57
CA PRO A 257 30.07 23.06 38.12
C PRO A 257 30.97 22.44 37.05
N CYS A 258 30.49 22.30 35.81
CA CYS A 258 31.24 21.63 34.74
C CYS A 258 32.33 22.52 34.13
N HIS A 259 31.98 23.76 33.76
CA HIS A 259 32.89 24.68 33.06
C HIS A 259 32.75 26.14 33.53
N HIS A 260 32.18 26.36 34.72
CA HIS A 260 32.06 27.67 35.36
C HIS A 260 31.38 28.73 34.48
N SER A 261 30.29 28.35 33.80
CA SER A 261 29.35 29.36 33.29
C SER A 261 28.62 29.99 34.47
N ILE A 262 28.62 31.32 34.51
CA ILE A 262 28.14 32.12 35.64
C ILE A 262 26.92 32.91 35.19
N TYR A 263 25.86 32.85 36.00
CA TYR A 263 24.62 33.56 35.73
C TYR A 263 24.14 34.34 36.94
N GLU A 264 23.53 35.49 36.68
CA GLU A 264 22.80 36.29 37.67
C GLU A 264 21.49 35.60 38.09
N LEU A 265 20.82 36.14 39.11
CA LEU A 265 19.54 35.65 39.62
C LEU A 265 18.46 35.52 38.53
N ASN A 266 18.45 36.44 37.55
CA ASN A 266 17.53 36.45 36.41
C ASN A 266 17.92 35.44 35.29
N GLY A 267 19.02 34.70 35.46
CA GLY A 267 19.54 33.75 34.47
C GLY A 267 20.46 34.38 33.41
N LYS A 268 20.71 35.69 33.45
CA LYS A 268 21.63 36.39 32.55
C LYS A 268 23.04 35.85 32.71
N ARG A 269 23.67 35.47 31.60
CA ARG A 269 25.07 35.03 31.58
C ARG A 269 26.00 36.22 31.78
N ILE A 270 26.86 36.14 32.79
CA ILE A 270 27.91 37.15 33.05
C ILE A 270 29.34 36.60 32.85
N GLY A 271 29.49 35.30 32.66
CA GLY A 271 30.80 34.71 32.38
C GLY A 271 30.76 33.22 31.99
N GLY A 272 31.91 32.73 31.55
CA GLY A 272 32.13 31.33 31.15
C GLY A 272 31.67 30.99 29.73
N PRO A 273 31.76 29.70 29.35
CA PRO A 273 31.66 29.27 27.96
C PRO A 273 30.24 29.09 27.41
N ALA A 274 29.19 29.13 28.24
CA ALA A 274 27.82 28.98 27.75
C ALA A 274 27.50 30.04 26.69
N PRO A 275 26.90 29.70 25.54
CA PRO A 275 26.74 30.65 24.43
C PRO A 275 25.62 31.69 24.63
N ARG A 276 24.75 31.50 25.63
CA ARG A 276 23.57 32.33 25.88
C ARG A 276 23.14 32.27 27.38
N PRO A 277 22.21 33.15 27.83
CA PRO A 277 21.58 33.09 29.15
C PRO A 277 20.84 31.76 29.43
N MET A 278 20.56 31.49 30.70
CA MET A 278 19.71 30.36 31.09
C MET A 278 18.32 30.46 30.44
N ASP A 279 17.76 29.31 30.07
CA ASP A 279 16.46 29.26 29.42
C ASP A 279 15.34 29.64 30.38
N GLN A 280 14.62 30.72 30.06
CA GLN A 280 13.35 31.03 30.72
C GLN A 280 12.24 30.14 30.16
N LEU A 281 11.41 29.62 31.06
CA LEU A 281 10.25 28.79 30.73
C LEU A 281 8.95 29.61 30.83
N PRO A 282 7.98 29.40 29.92
CA PRO A 282 6.70 30.08 30.02
C PRO A 282 5.97 29.72 31.31
N VAL A 283 5.42 30.73 31.99
CA VAL A 283 4.75 30.60 33.29
C VAL A 283 3.42 31.34 33.29
N ARG A 284 2.43 30.80 33.98
CA ARG A 284 1.12 31.39 34.26
C ARG A 284 0.88 31.38 35.76
N ILE A 285 0.45 32.52 36.30
CA ILE A 285 -0.01 32.62 37.68
C ILE A 285 -1.53 32.76 37.65
N HIS A 286 -2.22 31.84 38.31
CA HIS A 286 -3.67 31.89 38.44
C HIS A 286 -4.07 32.85 39.56
N LYS A 287 -5.29 33.38 39.49
CA LYS A 287 -5.84 34.26 40.54
C LYS A 287 -5.88 33.59 41.92
N SER A 288 -5.97 32.26 41.94
CA SER A 288 -5.93 31.46 43.16
C SER A 288 -4.55 31.43 43.83
N GLY A 289 -3.46 31.81 43.13
CA GLY A 289 -2.07 31.70 43.59
C GLY A 289 -1.32 30.46 43.07
N GLU A 290 -1.99 29.61 42.29
CA GLU A 290 -1.36 28.46 41.63
C GLU A 290 -0.43 28.89 40.49
N ILE A 291 0.65 28.14 40.29
CA ILE A 291 1.64 28.37 39.24
C ILE A 291 1.53 27.22 38.23
N SER A 292 1.31 27.54 36.96
CA SER A 292 1.43 26.58 35.86
C SER A 292 2.60 26.94 34.97
N ILE A 293 3.39 25.96 34.57
CA ILE A 293 4.53 26.16 33.66
C ILE A 293 4.35 25.33 32.39
N LEU A 294 4.91 25.81 31.29
CA LEU A 294 5.13 25.02 30.09
C LEU A 294 6.59 24.59 30.10
N TYR A 295 6.86 23.31 30.36
CA TYR A 295 8.23 22.81 30.37
C TYR A 295 8.69 22.51 28.95
N GLU A 296 9.75 23.19 28.53
CA GLU A 296 10.34 23.09 27.20
C GLU A 296 11.84 22.80 27.35
N GLU A 297 12.37 21.91 26.51
CA GLU A 297 13.81 21.68 26.42
C GLU A 297 14.36 22.44 25.20
N PHE A 298 15.57 22.95 25.31
CA PHE A 298 16.21 23.75 24.27
C PHE A 298 17.55 23.14 23.88
N GLN A 299 17.94 23.34 22.62
CA GLN A 299 19.23 22.92 22.11
C GLN A 299 20.36 23.62 22.89
N VAL A 300 21.35 22.82 23.30
CA VAL A 300 22.57 23.29 23.98
C VAL A 300 23.69 23.52 22.97
N GLY A 301 24.66 24.36 23.34
CA GLY A 301 25.83 24.67 22.51
C GLY A 301 25.58 25.70 21.41
N THR A 302 24.35 26.20 21.26
CA THR A 302 23.98 27.23 20.28
C THR A 302 23.65 28.56 20.95
N PRO A 303 24.04 29.71 20.38
CA PRO A 303 23.63 31.02 20.90
C PRO A 303 22.14 31.29 20.68
N GLN A 304 21.51 30.63 19.70
CA GLN A 304 20.07 30.69 19.49
C GLN A 304 19.32 29.77 20.45
N LYS A 305 18.17 30.24 20.95
CA LYS A 305 17.22 29.47 21.74
C LYS A 305 16.31 28.67 20.80
N ILE A 306 16.69 27.41 20.54
CA ILE A 306 15.96 26.50 19.64
C ILE A 306 15.26 25.46 20.49
N ARG A 307 13.92 25.40 20.47
CA ARG A 307 13.14 24.38 21.19
C ARG A 307 13.38 23.00 20.57
N LEU A 308 13.74 22.02 21.39
CA LEU A 308 13.84 20.62 20.97
C LEU A 308 12.42 20.05 20.80
N SER A 309 12.19 19.38 19.67
CA SER A 309 10.92 18.78 19.22
C SER A 309 10.65 17.38 19.78
#